data_AF-A0A5R8PAW6-F1
#
_entry.id   AF-A0A5R8PAW6-F1
#
_cell.length_a   1.000
_cell.length_b   1.000
_cell.length_c   1.000
_cell.angle_alpha   90.00
_cell.angle_beta   90.00
_cell.angle_gamma   90.00
#
_symmetry.space_group_name_H-M   'P 1'
#
loop_
_entity.id
_entity.type
_entity.pdbx_description
1 polymer ?
#
loop_
_entity_poly.entity_id
_entity_poly.type
_entity_poly.pdbx_seq_one_letter_code
_entity_poly.pdbx_strand_id
1 'polypeptide(L)'
;MAKDSDALRDALAHSHQGGLERIQSIAILGRLIPNEQAVQRLKELLNDEIVTVEVDAAETLARHGGTEGILAVLHELGRRKDDPDADYMGYRLYELDAGGEVAVIELAESASETHSDYVAVGLENLRRLRFGN
;
A
#
# COMPACT_ATOMS: atom_id res chain seq x y z
N MET A 1 -12.37 -14.03 17.41
CA MET A 1 -11.26 -14.00 18.39
C MET A 1 -10.25 -15.11 18.13
N ALA A 2 -10.46 -16.39 18.50
CA ALA A 2 -9.45 -17.44 18.25
C ALA A 2 -9.11 -17.63 16.75
N LYS A 3 -10.14 -17.63 15.89
CA LYS A 3 -9.99 -17.77 14.44
C LYS A 3 -9.19 -16.64 13.79
N ASP A 4 -9.35 -15.40 14.26
CA ASP A 4 -8.64 -14.24 13.70
C ASP A 4 -7.19 -14.21 14.18
N SER A 5 -6.94 -14.69 15.40
CA SER A 5 -5.57 -14.87 15.91
C SER A 5 -4.80 -15.96 15.16
N ASP A 6 -5.44 -17.09 14.86
CA ASP A 6 -4.82 -18.14 14.02
C ASP A 6 -4.60 -17.66 12.59
N ALA A 7 -5.60 -16.99 11.99
CA ALA A 7 -5.48 -16.41 10.67
C ALA A 7 -4.35 -15.37 10.58
N LEU A 8 -4.21 -14.51 11.59
CA LEU A 8 -3.10 -13.56 11.67
C LEU A 8 -1.75 -14.28 11.77
N ARG A 9 -1.63 -15.26 12.67
CA ARG A 9 -0.39 -16.04 12.85
C ARG A 9 0.04 -16.72 11.55
N ASP A 10 -0.91 -17.38 10.87
CA ASP A 10 -0.63 -18.10 9.63
C ASP A 10 -0.33 -17.14 8.47
N ALA A 11 -1.06 -16.03 8.36
CA ALA A 11 -0.79 -15.01 7.34
C ALA A 11 0.58 -14.37 7.52
N LEU A 12 0.96 -14.01 8.75
CA LEU A 12 2.30 -13.50 9.05
C LEU A 12 3.36 -14.54 8.68
N ALA A 13 3.19 -15.80 9.07
CA ALA A 13 4.13 -16.86 8.73
C ALA A 13 4.32 -17.03 7.21
N HIS A 14 3.23 -17.03 6.43
CA HIS A 14 3.27 -17.11 4.98
C HIS A 14 3.88 -15.86 4.31
N SER A 15 3.67 -14.68 4.89
CA SER A 15 4.25 -13.43 4.39
C SER A 15 5.78 -13.39 4.41
N HIS A 16 6.42 -14.30 5.14
CA HIS A 16 7.88 -14.45 5.20
C HIS A 16 8.42 -15.61 4.36
N GLN A 17 7.57 -16.33 3.64
CA GLN A 17 7.98 -17.44 2.76
C GLN A 17 8.31 -16.93 1.34
N GLY A 18 8.21 -17.81 0.35
CA GLY A 18 8.41 -17.51 -1.07
C GLY A 18 7.34 -16.57 -1.64
N GLY A 19 7.56 -16.12 -2.88
CA GLY A 19 6.73 -15.09 -3.51
C GLY A 19 5.25 -15.44 -3.62
N LEU A 20 4.91 -16.70 -3.91
CA LEU A 20 3.51 -17.12 -4.04
C LEU A 20 2.79 -17.09 -2.68
N GLU A 21 3.41 -17.66 -1.65
CA GLU A 21 2.88 -17.66 -0.28
C GLU A 21 2.75 -16.23 0.26
N ARG A 22 3.72 -15.38 -0.07
CA ARG A 22 3.73 -13.96 0.29
C ARG A 22 2.55 -13.23 -0.33
N ILE A 23 2.32 -13.37 -1.64
CA ILE A 23 1.16 -12.80 -2.35
C ILE A 23 -0.16 -13.27 -1.72
N GLN A 24 -0.29 -14.58 -1.46
CA GLN A 24 -1.52 -15.14 -0.87
C GLN A 24 -1.78 -14.59 0.54
N SER A 25 -0.73 -14.29 1.31
CA SER A 25 -0.87 -13.75 2.65
C SER A 25 -1.44 -12.32 2.67
N ILE A 26 -1.13 -11.50 1.65
CA ILE A 26 -1.54 -10.09 1.57
C ILE A 26 -3.06 -9.93 1.67
N ALA A 27 -3.82 -10.75 0.93
CA ALA A 27 -5.27 -10.71 0.96
C ALA A 27 -5.85 -11.07 2.33
N ILE A 28 -5.18 -11.96 3.09
CA ILE A 28 -5.59 -12.33 4.45
C ILE A 28 -5.24 -11.18 5.40
N LEU A 29 -4.03 -10.62 5.31
CA LEU A 29 -3.61 -9.47 6.11
C LEU A 29 -4.54 -8.26 5.91
N GLY A 30 -4.97 -7.99 4.67
CA GLY A 30 -5.93 -6.92 4.34
C GLY A 30 -7.27 -7.07 5.04
N ARG A 31 -7.79 -8.30 5.15
CA ARG A 31 -9.05 -8.59 5.87
C ARG A 31 -8.93 -8.43 7.39
N LEU A 32 -7.70 -8.43 7.90
CA LEU A 32 -7.42 -8.32 9.33
C LEU A 32 -7.17 -6.87 9.78
N ILE A 33 -7.12 -5.90 8.86
CA ILE A 33 -7.10 -4.47 9.20
C ILE A 33 -8.36 -4.16 10.05
N PRO A 34 -8.23 -3.43 11.19
CA PRO A 34 -7.11 -2.58 11.58
C PRO A 34 -6.09 -3.23 12.52
N ASN A 35 -5.91 -4.55 12.51
CA ASN A 35 -4.88 -5.19 13.33
C ASN A 35 -3.48 -4.60 13.03
N GLU A 36 -2.82 -4.10 14.06
CA GLU A 36 -1.54 -3.37 13.94
C GLU A 36 -0.43 -4.23 13.31
N GLN A 37 -0.36 -5.52 13.64
CA GLN A 37 0.65 -6.41 13.06
C GLN A 37 0.38 -6.66 11.58
N ALA A 38 -0.89 -6.78 11.18
CA ALA A 38 -1.26 -6.93 9.78
C ALA A 38 -0.93 -5.68 8.97
N VAL A 39 -1.28 -4.49 9.49
CA VAL A 39 -0.95 -3.20 8.87
C VAL A 39 0.56 -3.03 8.77
N GLN A 40 1.29 -3.30 9.85
CA GLN A 40 2.75 -3.16 9.87
C GLN A 40 3.40 -4.10 8.86
N ARG A 41 2.94 -5.36 8.76
CA ARG A 41 3.49 -6.28 7.78
C ARG A 41 3.22 -5.84 6.34
N LEU A 42 2.00 -5.36 6.06
CA LEU A 42 1.68 -4.81 4.73
C LEU A 42 2.55 -3.60 4.39
N LYS A 43 2.86 -2.73 5.35
CA LYS A 43 3.80 -1.60 5.14
C LYS A 43 5.21 -2.06 4.80
N GLU A 44 5.70 -3.13 5.44
CA GLU A 44 7.00 -3.72 5.11
C GLU A 44 7.04 -4.32 3.70
N LEU A 45 5.93 -4.87 3.23
CA LEU A 45 5.80 -5.46 1.89
C LEU A 45 5.77 -4.41 0.76
N LEU A 46 5.65 -3.12 1.07
CA LEU A 46 5.78 -2.04 0.08
C LEU A 46 7.22 -1.86 -0.45
N ASN A 47 8.20 -2.52 0.16
CA ASN A 47 9.60 -2.55 -0.26
C ASN A 47 10.09 -4.00 -0.38
N ASP A 48 9.25 -4.85 -0.96
CA ASP A 48 9.58 -6.25 -1.22
C ASP A 48 10.41 -6.39 -2.50
N GLU A 49 11.29 -7.38 -2.56
CA GLU A 49 12.11 -7.62 -3.75
C GLU A 49 11.30 -8.06 -4.99
N ILE A 50 10.04 -8.48 -4.79
CA ILE A 50 9.13 -8.90 -5.85
C ILE A 50 8.11 -7.80 -6.11
N VAL A 51 8.19 -7.14 -7.27
CA VAL A 51 7.29 -6.04 -7.67
C VAL A 51 5.79 -6.37 -7.50
N THR A 52 5.37 -7.60 -7.82
CA THR A 52 3.97 -8.02 -7.63
C THR A 52 3.54 -7.97 -6.16
N VAL A 53 4.43 -8.30 -5.23
CA VAL A 53 4.16 -8.22 -3.79
C VAL A 53 3.99 -6.77 -3.36
N GLU A 54 4.84 -5.86 -3.86
CA GLU A 54 4.76 -4.43 -3.57
C GLU A 54 3.43 -3.84 -4.04
N VAL A 55 3.03 -4.16 -5.28
CA VAL A 55 1.78 -3.71 -5.90
C VAL A 55 0.56 -4.24 -5.14
N ASP A 56 0.54 -5.53 -4.80
CA ASP A 56 -0.59 -6.14 -4.08
C ASP A 56 -0.71 -5.57 -2.65
N ALA A 57 0.43 -5.30 -1.98
CA ALA A 57 0.44 -4.66 -0.66
C ALA A 57 -0.06 -3.21 -0.74
N ALA A 58 0.38 -2.46 -1.75
CA ALA A 58 -0.05 -1.09 -2.01
C ALA A 58 -1.57 -1.00 -2.27
N GLU A 59 -2.09 -1.86 -3.15
CA GLU A 59 -3.53 -1.95 -3.40
C GLU A 59 -4.31 -2.30 -2.13
N THR A 60 -3.83 -3.28 -1.37
CA THR A 60 -4.48 -3.74 -0.14
C THR A 60 -4.55 -2.62 0.90
N LEU A 61 -3.45 -1.88 1.10
CA LEU A 61 -3.43 -0.73 2.00
C LEU A 61 -4.32 0.41 1.51
N ALA A 62 -4.35 0.70 0.20
CA ALA A 62 -5.20 1.74 -0.35
C ALA A 62 -6.70 1.42 -0.18
N ARG A 63 -7.10 0.16 -0.38
CA ARG A 63 -8.51 -0.27 -0.28
C ARG A 63 -9.00 -0.42 1.16
N HIS A 64 -8.14 -0.91 2.05
CA HIS A 64 -8.57 -1.36 3.38
C HIS A 64 -8.00 -0.52 4.52
N GLY A 65 -6.85 0.14 4.32
CA GLY A 65 -6.17 0.93 5.34
C GLY A 65 -6.69 2.37 5.50
N GLY A 66 -7.67 2.79 4.68
CA GLY A 66 -8.17 4.16 4.67
C GLY A 66 -7.07 5.18 4.37
N THR A 67 -7.19 6.37 4.93
CA THR A 67 -6.21 7.45 4.74
C THR A 67 -4.81 7.01 5.16
N GLU A 68 -4.63 6.40 6.34
CA GLU A 68 -3.31 5.94 6.82
C GLU A 68 -2.65 4.91 5.88
N GLY A 69 -3.46 4.03 5.27
CA GLY A 69 -2.98 3.09 4.26
C GLY A 69 -2.45 3.80 3.02
N ILE A 70 -3.23 4.75 2.48
CA ILE A 70 -2.83 5.58 1.34
C ILE A 70 -1.54 6.35 1.64
N LEU A 71 -1.45 6.98 2.82
CA LEU A 71 -0.27 7.74 3.21
C LEU A 71 0.98 6.87 3.34
N ALA A 72 0.84 5.63 3.80
CA ALA A 72 1.96 4.70 3.84
C ALA A 72 2.48 4.36 2.44
N VAL A 73 1.59 4.16 1.47
CA VAL A 73 2.00 3.91 0.07
C VAL A 73 2.64 5.15 -0.54
N LEU A 74 2.04 6.35 -0.35
CA LEU A 74 2.60 7.60 -0.87
C LEU A 74 3.95 7.93 -0.24
N HIS A 75 4.13 7.65 1.06
CA HIS A 75 5.41 7.76 1.72
C HIS A 75 6.46 6.89 1.01
N GLU A 76 6.12 5.62 0.76
CA GLU A 76 7.07 4.69 0.16
C GLU A 76 7.41 5.06 -1.29
N LEU A 77 6.41 5.45 -2.07
CA LEU A 77 6.59 6.01 -3.42
C LEU A 77 7.54 7.21 -3.45
N GLY A 78 7.37 8.16 -2.52
CA GLY A 78 8.25 9.31 -2.46
C GLY A 78 9.66 8.99 -1.96
N ARG A 79 9.77 8.06 -1.00
CA ARG A 79 11.06 7.56 -0.51
C ARG A 79 11.86 6.88 -1.61
N ARG A 80 11.17 6.18 -2.52
CA ARG A 80 11.71 5.42 -3.64
C ARG A 80 11.49 6.10 -4.99
N LYS A 81 11.41 7.44 -5.03
CA LYS A 81 11.13 8.20 -6.26
C LYS A 81 12.08 7.95 -7.45
N ASP A 82 13.27 7.41 -7.19
CA ASP A 82 14.29 7.12 -8.20
C ASP A 82 14.39 5.60 -8.50
N ASP A 83 13.51 4.79 -7.91
CA ASP A 83 13.40 3.35 -8.11
C ASP A 83 12.31 3.03 -9.14
N PRO A 84 12.65 2.56 -10.34
CA PRO A 84 11.67 2.24 -11.38
C PRO A 84 10.65 1.18 -10.96
N ASP A 85 10.98 0.30 -10.03
CA ASP A 85 10.06 -0.73 -9.56
C ASP A 85 8.92 -0.11 -8.72
N ALA A 86 9.20 0.99 -8.01
CA ALA A 86 8.19 1.72 -7.25
C ALA A 86 7.13 2.38 -8.16
N ASP A 87 7.43 2.63 -9.43
CA ASP A 87 6.46 3.21 -10.38
C ASP A 87 5.23 2.31 -10.55
N TYR A 88 5.36 0.98 -10.41
CA TYR A 88 4.22 0.06 -10.51
C TYR A 88 3.22 0.26 -9.37
N MET A 89 3.67 0.56 -8.14
CA MET A 89 2.77 0.97 -7.05
C MET A 89 2.05 2.28 -7.41
N GLY A 90 2.76 3.22 -8.03
CA GLY A 90 2.22 4.52 -8.46
C GLY A 90 1.14 4.36 -9.52
N TYR A 91 1.39 3.54 -10.54
CA TYR A 91 0.40 3.18 -11.56
C TYR A 91 -0.82 2.52 -10.93
N ARG A 92 -0.62 1.60 -9.98
CA ARG A 92 -1.75 0.93 -9.33
C ARG A 92 -2.62 1.91 -8.53
N LEU A 93 -2.02 2.83 -7.78
CA LEU A 93 -2.75 3.88 -7.07
C LEU A 93 -3.49 4.81 -8.03
N TYR A 94 -2.86 5.17 -9.15
CA TYR A 94 -3.48 5.95 -10.22
C TYR A 94 -4.71 5.21 -10.79
N GLU A 95 -4.60 3.92 -11.09
CA GLU A 95 -5.73 3.14 -11.61
C GLU A 95 -6.91 3.11 -10.64
N LEU A 96 -6.65 2.89 -9.35
CA LEU A 96 -7.70 2.89 -8.31
C LEU A 96 -8.42 4.25 -8.23
N ASP A 97 -7.66 5.33 -8.37
CA ASP A 97 -8.13 6.71 -8.25
C ASP A 97 -8.84 7.23 -9.51
N ALA A 98 -8.28 6.95 -10.68
CA ALA A 98 -8.88 7.25 -11.98
C ALA A 98 -10.12 6.38 -12.25
N GLY A 99 -10.12 5.13 -11.79
CA GLY A 99 -11.27 4.23 -11.84
C GLY A 99 -12.39 4.56 -10.85
N GLY A 100 -12.14 5.46 -9.89
CA GLY A 100 -13.09 5.84 -8.85
C GLY A 100 -13.32 4.75 -7.79
N GLU A 101 -12.43 3.76 -7.69
CA GLU A 101 -12.50 2.70 -6.70
C GLU A 101 -12.03 3.15 -5.32
N VAL A 102 -11.04 4.04 -5.28
CA VAL A 102 -10.51 4.68 -4.07
C VAL A 102 -10.19 6.13 -4.41
N ALA A 103 -10.72 7.10 -3.68
CA ALA A 103 -10.43 8.53 -3.89
C ALA A 103 -9.04 8.92 -3.35
N VAL A 104 -7.97 8.32 -3.88
CA VAL A 104 -6.61 8.37 -3.32
C VAL A 104 -6.12 9.82 -3.18
N ILE A 105 -6.24 10.63 -4.23
CA ILE A 105 -5.74 12.02 -4.19
C ILE A 105 -6.57 12.86 -3.22
N GLU A 106 -7.89 12.76 -3.27
CA GLU A 106 -8.78 13.52 -2.38
C GLU A 106 -8.51 13.18 -0.90
N LEU A 107 -8.41 11.89 -0.59
CA LEU A 107 -8.12 11.41 0.77
C LEU A 107 -6.73 11.88 1.24
N ALA A 108 -5.71 11.78 0.38
CA ALA A 108 -4.37 12.25 0.70
C ALA A 108 -4.29 13.78 0.88
N GLU A 109 -5.05 14.55 0.10
CA GLU A 109 -5.11 16.02 0.25
C GLU A 109 -5.85 16.43 1.52
N SER A 110 -6.92 15.73 1.87
CA SER A 110 -7.69 16.02 3.08
C SER A 110 -6.89 15.87 4.38
N ALA A 111 -5.81 15.09 4.35
CA ALA A 111 -4.92 14.87 5.50
C ALA A 111 -3.65 15.77 5.49
N SER A 112 -3.54 16.74 4.55
CA SER A 112 -2.28 17.42 4.19
C SER A 112 -1.53 18.15 5.31
N GLU A 113 -2.15 18.44 6.45
CA GLU A 113 -1.52 19.16 7.56
C GLU A 113 -0.44 18.35 8.29
N THR A 114 -0.30 17.05 8.03
CA THR A 114 0.51 16.12 8.85
C THR A 114 1.49 15.21 8.09
N HIS A 115 1.71 15.44 6.80
CA HIS A 115 2.48 14.50 5.98
C HIS A 115 3.99 14.79 5.92
N SER A 116 4.79 13.72 5.80
CA SER A 116 6.23 13.83 5.58
C SER A 116 6.56 14.36 4.18
N ASP A 117 7.78 14.86 3.99
CA ASP A 117 8.29 15.29 2.68
C ASP A 117 8.16 14.17 1.62
N TYR A 118 8.32 12.91 2.01
CA TYR A 118 8.15 11.77 1.10
C TYR A 118 6.71 11.60 0.63
N VAL A 119 5.72 11.73 1.51
CA VAL A 119 4.31 11.67 1.09
C VAL A 119 4.00 12.79 0.07
N ALA A 120 4.54 14.00 0.28
CA ALA A 120 4.35 15.10 -0.66
C ALA A 120 4.94 14.77 -2.05
N VAL A 121 6.13 14.15 -2.10
CA VAL A 121 6.73 13.68 -3.35
C VAL A 121 5.90 12.57 -4.00
N GLY A 122 5.46 11.57 -3.24
CA GLY A 122 4.63 10.48 -3.74
C GLY A 122 3.29 10.99 -4.30
N LEU A 123 2.65 11.93 -3.63
CA LEU A 123 1.40 12.56 -4.08
C LEU A 123 1.61 13.38 -5.35
N GLU A 124 2.70 14.14 -5.44
CA GLU A 124 3.06 14.87 -6.65
C GLU A 124 3.31 13.94 -7.84
N ASN A 125 4.00 12.82 -7.63
CA ASN A 125 4.19 11.80 -8.67
C ASN A 125 2.83 11.24 -9.13
N LEU A 126 1.92 10.92 -8.20
CA LEU A 126 0.58 10.44 -8.52
C LEU A 126 -0.25 11.48 -9.30
N ARG A 127 -0.16 12.76 -8.94
CA ARG A 127 -0.82 13.85 -9.68
C ARG A 127 -0.31 13.98 -11.11
N ARG A 128 0.99 13.82 -11.33
CA ARG A 128 1.57 13.82 -12.68
C ARG A 128 1.00 12.68 -13.52
N LEU A 129 0.85 11.49 -12.95
CA LEU A 129 0.20 10.36 -13.63
C LEU A 129 -1.26 10.65 -13.98
N ARG A 130 -2.01 11.31 -13.08
CA ARG A 130 -3.45 11.56 -13.27
C ARG A 130 -3.78 12.72 -14.19
N PHE A 131 -3.03 13.80 -14.10
CA PHE A 131 -3.37 15.09 -14.72
C PHE A 131 -2.31 15.61 -15.69
N GLY A 132 -1.12 15.01 -15.70
CA GLY A 132 -0.04 15.38 -16.61
C GLY A 132 -0.22 14.77 -17.99
N ASN A 133 -1.07 15.38 -18.80
CA ASN A 133 -1.00 15.32 -20.27
C ASN A 133 -0.98 16.74 -20.82
#